data_AF-T0ZGB1-F1
#
_entry.id   AF-T0ZGB1-F1
#
_cell.length_a   1.000
_cell.length_b   1.000
_cell.length_c   1.000
_cell.angle_alpha   90.00
_cell.angle_beta   90.00
_cell.angle_gamma   90.00
#
_symmetry.space_group_name_H-M   'P 1'
#
loop_
_entity.id
_entity.type
_entity.pdbx_description
1 polymer ?
#
loop_
_entity_poly.entity_id
_entity_poly.type
_entity_poly.pdbx_seq_one_letter_code
_entity_poly.pdbx_strand_id
1 'polypeptide(L)'
;MTTDTETETFAPVRQSFEETICWLEGTESASLTHAELEDQVERRGREVQRLMLQDHLDLRAQREVRVEDVVDSAGTPRVSL
;
A
#
# COMPACT_ATOMS: atom_id res chain seq x y z
N MET A 1 21.50 -2.28 10.94
CA MET A 1 20.49 -3.04 11.68
C MET A 1 19.17 -2.26 11.54
N THR A 2 18.58 -2.32 10.34
CA THR A 2 17.48 -1.43 9.90
C THR A 2 16.33 -2.22 9.25
N THR A 3 16.32 -3.55 9.41
CA THR A 3 15.51 -4.44 8.57
C THR A 3 14.09 -4.68 9.11
N ASP A 4 13.81 -4.50 10.40
CA ASP A 4 12.48 -4.82 10.94
C ASP A 4 11.42 -3.79 10.54
N THR A 5 11.66 -2.48 10.72
CA THR A 5 10.67 -1.44 10.42
C THR A 5 10.38 -1.30 8.92
N GLU A 6 11.40 -1.47 8.06
CA GLU A 6 11.20 -1.49 6.61
C GLU A 6 10.44 -2.73 6.16
N THR A 7 10.63 -3.87 6.85
CA THR A 7 9.86 -5.08 6.57
C THR A 7 8.40 -4.91 6.97
N GLU A 8 8.12 -4.32 8.14
CA GLU A 8 6.76 -4.01 8.60
C GLU A 8 6.06 -2.98 7.71
N THR A 9 6.77 -1.93 7.27
CA THR A 9 6.19 -0.88 6.42
C THR A 9 5.66 -1.44 5.10
N PHE A 10 6.32 -2.46 4.53
CA PHE A 10 5.88 -3.13 3.31
C PHE A 10 5.11 -4.44 3.54
N ALA A 11 4.72 -4.74 4.77
CA ALA A 11 3.90 -5.93 5.04
C ALA A 11 2.55 -5.91 4.30
N PRO A 12 1.82 -4.78 4.21
CA PRO A 12 0.53 -4.73 3.52
C PRO A 12 0.64 -5.08 2.03
N VAL A 13 1.59 -4.51 1.29
CA VAL A 13 1.72 -4.83 -0.13
C VAL A 13 2.17 -6.26 -0.39
N ARG A 14 3.03 -6.82 0.48
CA ARG A 14 3.44 -8.23 0.36
C ARG A 14 2.27 -9.17 0.60
N GLN A 15 1.46 -8.91 1.64
CA GLN A 15 0.26 -9.69 1.92
C GLN A 15 -0.72 -9.63 0.75
N SER A 16 -1.04 -8.43 0.24
CA SER A 16 -1.98 -8.27 -0.86
C SER A 16 -1.52 -8.95 -2.16
N PHE A 17 -0.21 -8.91 -2.44
CA PHE A 17 0.36 -9.62 -3.57
C PHE A 17 0.25 -11.15 -3.39
N GLU A 18 0.61 -11.67 -2.22
CA GLU A 18 0.51 -13.10 -1.92
C GLU A 18 -0.93 -13.61 -1.98
N GLU A 19 -1.90 -12.85 -1.46
CA GLU A 19 -3.33 -13.15 -1.56
C GLU A 19 -3.79 -13.20 -3.03
N THR A 20 -3.24 -12.32 -3.88
CA THR A 20 -3.52 -12.34 -5.32
C THR A 20 -2.98 -13.61 -5.98
N ILE A 21 -1.78 -14.05 -5.63
CA ILE A 21 -1.19 -15.30 -6.13
C ILE A 21 -2.00 -16.51 -5.63
N CYS A 22 -2.29 -16.59 -4.33
CA CYS A 22 -3.12 -17.65 -3.76
C CYS A 22 -4.49 -17.76 -4.45
N TRP A 23 -5.11 -16.64 -4.80
CA TRP A 23 -6.37 -16.62 -5.55
C TRP A 23 -6.20 -17.14 -7.00
N LEU A 24 -5.10 -16.77 -7.67
CA LEU A 24 -4.77 -17.26 -9.02
C LEU A 24 -4.48 -18.77 -9.05
N GLU A 25 -3.93 -19.33 -7.97
CA GLU A 25 -3.72 -20.77 -7.83
C GLU A 25 -5.00 -21.54 -7.44
N GLY A 26 -6.01 -20.82 -6.95
CA GLY A 26 -7.26 -21.39 -6.45
C GLY A 26 -8.27 -21.77 -7.54
N THR A 27 -9.26 -22.57 -7.15
CA THR A 27 -10.34 -23.02 -8.04
C THR A 27 -11.28 -21.89 -8.48
N GLU A 28 -11.36 -20.81 -7.72
CA GLU A 28 -12.18 -19.64 -8.03
C GLU A 28 -11.74 -19.00 -9.36
N SER A 29 -10.46 -18.67 -9.50
CA SER A 29 -9.91 -18.07 -10.73
C SER A 29 -9.96 -19.04 -11.90
N ALA A 30 -9.74 -20.34 -11.67
CA ALA A 30 -9.82 -21.39 -12.68
C ALA A 30 -11.22 -21.56 -13.30
N SER A 31 -12.27 -21.09 -12.62
CA SER A 31 -13.66 -21.17 -13.10
C SER A 31 -14.08 -19.99 -13.99
N LEU A 32 -13.26 -18.94 -14.07
CA LEU A 32 -13.58 -17.72 -14.81
C LEU A 32 -13.31 -17.86 -16.31
N THR A 33 -14.07 -17.12 -17.11
CA THR A 33 -13.68 -16.86 -18.50
C THR A 33 -12.42 -16.01 -18.57
N HIS A 34 -11.79 -15.96 -19.74
CA HIS A 34 -10.58 -15.16 -19.94
C HIS A 34 -10.80 -13.68 -19.62
N ALA A 35 -11.89 -13.08 -20.12
CA ALA A 35 -12.19 -11.67 -19.88
C ALA A 35 -12.46 -11.38 -18.39
N GLU A 36 -13.18 -12.26 -17.69
CA GLU A 36 -13.40 -12.12 -16.25
C GLU A 36 -12.10 -12.26 -15.46
N LEU A 37 -11.21 -13.17 -15.85
CA LEU A 37 -9.91 -13.33 -15.23
C LEU A 37 -9.06 -12.06 -15.44
N GLU A 38 -9.02 -11.51 -16.65
CA GLU A 38 -8.32 -10.27 -16.96
C GLU A 38 -8.83 -9.09 -16.11
N ASP A 39 -10.15 -8.88 -16.04
CA ASP A 39 -10.76 -7.83 -15.22
C ASP A 39 -10.39 -7.96 -13.73
N GLN A 40 -10.40 -9.19 -13.21
CA GLN A 40 -10.07 -9.47 -11.82
C GLN A 40 -8.59 -9.26 -11.53
N VAL A 41 -7.71 -9.62 -12.46
CA VAL A 41 -6.26 -9.40 -12.38
C VAL A 41 -5.95 -7.91 -12.45
N GLU A 42 -6.59 -7.15 -13.34
CA GLU A 42 -6.41 -5.70 -13.44
C GLU A 42 -6.81 -5.03 -12.12
N ARG A 43 -8.00 -5.35 -11.60
CA ARG A 43 -8.48 -4.78 -10.33
C ARG A 43 -7.56 -5.08 -9.15
N ARG A 44 -7.14 -6.35 -8.98
CA ARG A 44 -6.23 -6.75 -7.90
C ARG A 44 -4.85 -6.11 -8.07
N GLY A 45 -4.33 -6.06 -9.30
CA GLY A 45 -3.06 -5.43 -9.61
C GLY A 45 -3.04 -3.93 -9.29
N ARG A 46 -4.15 -3.21 -9.54
CA ARG A 46 -4.29 -1.80 -9.17
C ARG A 46 -4.23 -1.60 -7.66
N GLU A 47 -4.79 -2.52 -6.87
CA GLU A 47 -4.71 -2.45 -5.41
C GLU A 47 -3.29 -2.71 -4.91
N VAL A 48 -2.59 -3.71 -5.45
CA VAL A 48 -1.18 -3.95 -5.14
C VAL A 48 -0.33 -2.70 -5.44
N GLN A 49 -0.50 -2.10 -6.62
CA GLN A 49 0.21 -0.87 -7.00
C GLN A 49 -0.12 0.31 -6.06
N ARG A 50 -1.39 0.44 -5.64
CA ARG A 50 -1.80 1.46 -4.68
C ARG A 50 -1.10 1.27 -3.34
N LEU A 51 -1.01 0.04 -2.84
CA LEU A 51 -0.31 -0.30 -1.61
C LEU A 51 1.21 -0.08 -1.73
N MET A 52 1.84 -0.40 -2.86
CA MET A 52 3.26 -0.08 -3.10
C MET A 52 3.54 1.41 -2.91
N LEU A 53 2.65 2.26 -3.45
CA LEU A 53 2.76 3.71 -3.31
C LEU A 53 2.54 4.14 -1.86
N GLN A 54 1.52 3.59 -1.20
CA GLN A 54 1.20 3.92 0.19
C GLN A 54 2.37 3.58 1.13
N ASP A 55 2.86 2.34 1.08
CA ASP A 55 3.97 1.87 1.92
C ASP A 55 5.23 2.72 1.68
N HIS A 56 5.47 3.17 0.44
CA HIS A 56 6.55 4.09 0.13
C HIS A 56 6.36 5.49 0.75
N LEU A 57 5.14 6.04 0.70
CA LEU A 57 4.84 7.32 1.33
C LEU A 57 4.95 7.23 2.86
N ASP A 58 4.59 6.10 3.46
CA ASP A 58 4.74 5.87 4.89
C ASP A 58 6.21 5.77 5.30
N LEU A 59 7.02 5.03 4.54
CA LEU A 59 8.48 5.01 4.73
C LEU A 59 9.09 6.40 4.60
N ARG A 60 8.60 7.18 3.62
CA ARG A 60 9.05 8.55 3.41
C ARG A 60 8.67 9.45 4.59
N ALA A 61 7.44 9.36 5.09
CA ALA A 61 6.99 10.11 6.25
C ALA A 61 7.78 9.78 7.53
N GLN A 62 8.22 8.53 7.71
CA GLN A 62 9.09 8.14 8.82
C GLN A 62 10.49 8.75 8.73
N ARG A 63 10.98 9.02 7.53
CA ARG A 63 12.32 9.57 7.26
C ARG A 63 12.35 11.09 7.20
N GLU A 64 11.22 11.72 6.90
CA GLU A 64 11.08 13.17 6.89
C GLU A 64 11.03 13.72 8.32
N VAL A 65 11.85 14.73 8.61
CA VAL A 65 11.78 15.47 9.88
C VAL A 65 10.50 16.30 9.87
N ARG A 66 9.60 16.05 10.83
CA ARG A 66 8.39 16.86 10.99
C ARG A 66 8.77 18.30 11.32
N VAL A 67 8.15 19.24 10.63
CA VAL A 67 8.19 20.65 10.99
C VAL A 67 7.13 20.85 12.08
N GLU A 68 7.57 21.03 13.32
CA GLU A 68 6.70 21.14 14.50
C GLU A 68 5.88 22.45 14.51
N ASP A 69 6.36 23.50 13.84
CA ASP A 69 5.78 24.86 13.86
C ASP A 69 5.04 25.23 12.57
N VAL A 70 4.27 24.29 12.00
CA VAL A 70 3.41 24.63 10.85
C VAL A 70 2.23 25.45 11.36
N VAL A 71 2.25 26.75 11.06
CA VAL A 71 1.13 27.65 11.28
C VAL A 71 0.35 27.87 9.99
N ASP A 72 -0.97 28.02 10.08
CA ASP A 72 -1.78 28.47 8.96
C ASP A 72 -1.55 29.97 8.66
N SER A 73 -2.24 30.50 7.64
CA SER A 73 -2.13 31.92 7.26
C SER A 73 -2.65 32.89 8.33
N ALA A 74 -3.37 32.40 9.35
CA ALA A 74 -3.83 33.17 10.51
C ALA A 74 -2.93 32.99 11.74
N GLY A 75 -1.83 32.22 11.64
CA GLY A 75 -0.91 31.96 12.75
C GLY A 75 -1.36 30.83 13.68
N THR A 76 -2.37 30.05 13.31
CA THR A 76 -2.89 28.95 14.13
C THR A 76 -2.05 27.69 13.91
N PRO A 77 -1.55 27.03 14.98
CA PRO A 77 -0.80 25.79 14.86
C PRO A 77 -1.63 24.68 14.20
N ARG A 78 -1.07 24.01 13.21
CA ARG A 78 -1.63 22.79 12.60
C ARG A 78 -1.12 21.59 13.38
N VAL A 79 -1.93 21.13 14.33
CA VAL A 79 -1.66 19.88 15.04
C VAL A 79 -2.10 18.71 14.14
N SER A 80 -1.16 17.91 13.65
CA SER A 80 -1.49 16.62 13.04
C SER A 80 -1.85 15.66 14.17
N LEU A 81 -3.14 15.31 14.29
CA LEU A 81 -3.63 14.27 15.19
C LEU A 81 -3.18 12.88 14.73
#